data_AF-A0A1G3XQ43-F1
#
_entry.id   AF-A0A1G3XQ43-F1
#
_cell.length_a   1.000
_cell.length_b   1.000
_cell.length_c   1.000
_cell.angle_alpha   90.00
_cell.angle_beta   90.00
_cell.angle_gamma   90.00
#
_symmetry.space_group_name_H-M   'P 1'
#
loop_
_entity.id
_entity.type
_entity.pdbx_description
1 polymer ?
#
loop_
_entity_poly.entity_id
_entity_poly.type
_entity_poly.pdbx_seq_one_letter_code
_entity_poly.pdbx_strand_id
1 'polypeptide(L)' 'MQKIASDTEIKRKGLKVLFSELGEADAIRFLSQISYEKRDYLKLQEKLFEGMTVEDIYKKAREHFKKKR' A
#
# COMPACT_ATOMS: atom_id res chain seq x y z
N MET A 1 30.45 -3.51 16.16
CA MET A 1 29.36 -3.58 15.17
C MET A 1 28.48 -2.35 15.30
N GLN A 2 28.19 -1.63 14.21
CA GLN A 2 27.17 -0.56 14.26
C GLN A 2 25.83 -1.17 14.67
N LYS A 3 25.18 -0.55 15.65
CA LYS A 3 23.83 -0.93 16.07
C LYS A 3 22.87 -0.51 14.96
N ILE A 4 22.29 -1.48 14.27
CA ILE A 4 21.26 -1.21 13.25
C ILE A 4 20.06 -0.59 13.98
N ALA A 5 19.65 0.59 13.51
CA ALA A 5 18.50 1.28 14.06
C ALA A 5 17.22 0.49 13.76
N SER A 6 16.29 0.48 14.71
CA SER A 6 14.96 -0.10 14.49
C SER A 6 14.21 0.67 13.41
N ASP A 7 13.23 0.03 12.77
CA ASP A 7 12.39 0.67 11.74
C ASP A 7 11.78 1.99 12.22
N THR A 8 11.37 2.05 13.48
CA THR A 8 10.82 3.26 14.11
C THR A 8 11.87 4.36 14.21
N GLU A 9 13.10 4.03 14.60
CA GLU A 9 14.20 4.99 14.69
C GLU A 9 14.61 5.50 13.31
N ILE A 10 14.64 4.64 12.30
CA ILE A 10 14.92 5.00 10.91
C ILE A 10 13.84 5.96 10.40
N LYS A 11 12.56 5.61 10.55
CA LYS A 11 11.43 6.47 10.14
C LYS A 11 11.45 7.82 10.83
N ARG A 12 11.70 7.86 12.14
CA ARG A 12 11.77 9.11 12.91
C ARG A 12 12.92 10.00 12.42
N LYS A 13 14.10 9.43 12.17
CA LYS A 13 15.25 10.17 11.64
C LYS A 13 14.97 10.71 10.24
N GLY A 14 14.40 9.89 9.37
CA GLY A 14 14.04 10.28 8.00
C GLY A 14 13.02 11.41 7.96
N LEU A 15 11.92 11.30 8.73
CA LEU A 15 10.91 12.36 8.83
C LEU A 15 11.51 13.66 9.37
N LYS A 16 12.40 13.58 10.37
CA LYS A 16 13.05 14.78 10.91
C LYS A 16 13.87 15.52 9.85
N VAL A 17 14.66 14.81 9.05
CA VAL A 17 15.43 15.39 7.94
C VAL A 17 14.48 15.98 6.90
N LEU A 18 13.43 15.24 6.53
CA LEU A 18 12.49 15.70 5.52
C LEU A 18 11.81 17.02 5.91
N PHE A 19 11.36 17.12 7.17
CA PHE A 19 10.75 18.33 7.69
C PHE A 19 11.74 19.48 7.86
N SER A 20 13.02 19.20 8.21
CA SER A 20 14.02 20.25 8.35
C SER A 20 14.44 20.87 7.02
N GLU A 21 14.54 20.04 5.97
CA GLU A 21 15.02 20.50 4.67
C GLU A 21 13.91 21.11 3.80
N LEU A 22 12.68 20.58 3.89
CA LEU A 22 11.58 21.00 3.02
C LEU A 22 10.56 21.90 3.71
N GLY A 23 10.50 21.88 5.05
CA GLY A 23 9.37 22.46 5.79
C GLY A 23 8.13 21.57 5.74
N GLU A 24 7.17 21.84 6.64
CA GLU A 24 6.03 20.95 6.91
C GLU A 24 5.15 20.68 5.69
N ALA A 25 4.77 21.72 4.96
CA ALA A 25 3.85 21.61 3.83
C ALA A 25 4.47 20.82 2.65
N ASP A 26 5.72 21.14 2.30
CA ASP A 26 6.40 20.48 1.19
C ASP A 26 6.84 19.06 1.53
N ALA A 27 7.25 18.79 2.77
CA ALA A 27 7.53 17.45 3.25
C ALA A 27 6.30 16.54 3.16
N ILE A 28 5.11 17.03 3.58
CA ILE A 28 3.86 16.27 3.48
C ILE A 28 3.48 16.02 2.01
N ARG A 29 3.61 17.03 1.14
CA ARG A 29 3.35 16.90 -0.30
C ARG A 29 4.29 15.89 -0.95
N PHE A 30 5.58 15.92 -0.60
CA PHE A 30 6.54 14.94 -1.10
C PHE A 30 6.19 13.53 -0.63
N LEU A 31 5.89 13.36 0.66
CA LEU A 31 5.46 12.07 1.21
C LEU A 31 4.23 11.53 0.51
N SER A 32 3.22 12.37 0.21
CA SER A 32 2.03 11.92 -0.52
C SER A 32 2.35 11.44 -1.93
N GLN A 33 3.29 12.07 -2.63
CA GLN A 33 3.73 11.65 -3.96
C GLN A 33 4.51 10.33 -3.97
N ILE A 34 5.37 10.11 -2.97
CA ILE A 34 6.20 8.89 -2.90
C ILE A 34 5.52 7.72 -2.18
N SER A 35 4.55 8.01 -1.29
CA SER A 35 3.71 6.99 -0.65
C SER A 35 2.59 6.51 -1.55
N TYR A 36 2.28 7.27 -2.61
CA TYR A 36 1.45 6.83 -3.71
C TYR A 36 2.20 5.79 -4.54
N GLU A 37 2.34 4.58 -4.00
CA GLU A 37 2.43 3.43 -4.87
C GLU A 37 1.15 3.42 -5.71
N LYS A 38 1.29 3.60 -7.03
CA LYS A 38 0.33 3.03 -7.97
C LYS A 38 0.34 1.52 -7.71
N ARG A 39 -0.40 1.07 -6.70
CA ARG A 39 -0.96 -0.28 -6.73
C ARG A 39 -1.81 -0.26 -7.98
N ASP A 40 -1.26 -0.80 -9.04
CA ASP A 40 -1.94 -0.96 -10.29
C ASP A 40 -3.07 -1.96 -10.01
N TYR A 41 -4.23 -1.42 -9.63
CA TYR A 41 -5.38 -2.21 -9.23
C TYR A 41 -5.83 -3.13 -10.36
N LEU A 42 -5.48 -2.82 -11.62
CA LEU A 42 -5.68 -3.70 -12.76
C LEU A 42 -4.72 -4.88 -12.69
N LYS A 43 -3.41 -4.67 -12.48
CA LYS A 43 -2.46 -5.78 -12.26
C LYS A 43 -2.79 -6.62 -11.03
N LEU A 44 -3.26 -5.99 -9.96
CA LEU A 44 -3.70 -6.70 -8.77
C LEU A 44 -4.95 -7.54 -9.06
N GLN A 45 -5.92 -6.98 -9.79
CA GLN A 45 -7.13 -7.68 -10.22
C GLN A 45 -6.79 -8.85 -11.17
N GLU A 46 -5.93 -8.64 -12.15
CA GLU A 46 -5.41 -9.67 -13.06
C GLU A 46 -4.79 -10.82 -12.28
N LYS A 47 -3.95 -10.52 -11.28
CA LYS A 47 -3.34 -11.53 -10.41
C LYS A 47 -4.35 -12.24 -9.51
N LEU A 48 -5.33 -11.52 -8.96
CA LEU A 48 -6.32 -12.08 -8.03
C LEU A 48 -7.31 -13.03 -8.73
N PHE A 49 -7.58 -12.77 -10.01
CA PHE A 49 -8.56 -13.51 -10.81
C PHE A 49 -7.92 -14.22 -12.01
N GLU A 50 -6.61 -14.46 -11.95
CA GLU A 50 -5.88 -15.17 -13.00
C GLU A 50 -6.52 -16.53 -13.27
N GLY A 51 -6.83 -16.81 -14.54
CA GLY A 51 -7.50 -18.04 -14.96
C GLY A 51 -8.96 -18.17 -14.56
N MET A 52 -9.59 -17.11 -14.01
CA MET A 52 -11.02 -17.09 -13.70
C MET A 52 -11.82 -16.32 -14.74
N THR A 53 -12.99 -16.87 -15.11
CA THR A 53 -13.99 -16.13 -15.87
C THR A 53 -14.80 -15.21 -14.97
N VAL A 54 -15.55 -14.28 -15.57
CA VAL A 54 -16.49 -13.40 -14.85
C VAL A 54 -17.54 -14.24 -14.11
N GLU A 55 -18.03 -15.30 -14.74
CA GLU A 55 -18.95 -16.27 -14.16
C GLU A 55 -18.37 -16.95 -12.91
N ASP A 56 -17.08 -17.33 -12.93
CA ASP A 56 -16.41 -17.94 -11.78
C ASP A 56 -16.32 -16.98 -10.59
N ILE A 57 -15.99 -15.71 -10.87
CA ILE A 57 -15.94 -14.66 -9.85
C ILE A 57 -17.33 -14.46 -9.24
N TYR A 58 -18.36 -14.35 -10.08
CA TYR A 58 -19.74 -14.16 -9.65
C TYR A 58 -20.24 -15.34 -8.80
N LYS A 59 -19.92 -16.58 -9.20
CA LYS A 59 -20.28 -17.79 -8.44
C LYS A 59 -19.63 -17.79 -7.06
N LYS A 60 -18.32 -17.54 -6.96
CA LYS A 60 -17.61 -17.46 -5.67
C LYS A 60 -18.17 -16.36 -4.77
N ALA A 61 -18.51 -15.19 -5.32
CA ALA A 61 -19.14 -14.11 -4.56
C ALA A 61 -20.49 -14.55 -3.98
N ARG A 62 -21.35 -15.19 -4.79
CA ARG A 62 -22.66 -15.71 -4.33
C ARG A 62 -22.52 -16.76 -3.24
N GLU A 63 -21.57 -17.68 -3.37
CA GLU A 63 -21.30 -18.70 -2.35
C GLU A 63 -20.83 -18.08 -1.03
N HIS A 64 -19.95 -17.08 -1.09
CA HIS A 64 -19.49 -16.34 0.09
C HIS A 64 -20.66 -15.65 0.81
N PHE A 65 -21.52 -14.95 0.07
CA PHE A 65 -22.69 -14.27 0.65
C PHE A 65 -23.72 -15.24 1.24
N LYS A 66 -23.87 -16.43 0.65
CA LYS A 66 -24.74 -17.48 1.20
C LYS A 66 -24.19 -18.12 2.47
N LYS A 67 -22.86 -18.28 2.60
CA LYS A 67 -22.20 -18.81 3.81
C LYS A 67 -22.18 -17.84 5.00
N LYS A 68 -22.30 -16.54 4.73
CA LYS A 68 -22.37 -15.49 5.77
C LYS A 68 -23.78 -15.26 6.33
N ARG A 69 -24.80 -15.86 5.70
CA ARG A 69 -26.19 -15.92 6.17
C ARG A 69 -26.45 -17.26 6.85
#